data_AF-A0A372QP02-F1
#
_entry.id   AF-A0A372QP02-F1
#
_cell.length_a   1.000
_cell.length_b   1.000
_cell.length_c   1.000
_cell.angle_alpha   90.00
_cell.angle_beta   90.00
_cell.angle_gamma   90.00
#
_symmetry.space_group_name_H-M   'P 1'
#
loop_
_entity.id
_entity.type
_entity.pdbx_description
1 polymer ?
#
loop_
_entity_poly.entity_id
_entity_poly.type
_entity_poly.pdbx_seq_one_letter_code
_entity_poly.pdbx_strand_id
1 'polypeptide(L)'
;MSAAVARSTFMRNWYRIEILPIYAVTGVAVFGAGWYLTRLARGPEVVWDKKNNPTPWNNIQDGTQVKLMSVNQKFDRKYKRDRL
;
A
#
# COMPACT_ATOMS: atom_id res chain seq x y z
N MET A 1 -3.31 28.51 -32.51
CA MET A 1 -3.48 28.89 -31.08
C MET A 1 -2.10 29.07 -30.46
N SER A 2 -1.89 30.14 -29.70
CA SER A 2 -0.63 30.38 -28.98
C SER A 2 -0.43 29.32 -27.87
N ALA A 3 0.82 28.88 -27.66
CA ALA A 3 1.18 27.91 -26.62
C ALA A 3 0.77 28.35 -25.20
N ALA A 4 0.73 29.67 -24.94
CA ALA A 4 0.28 30.21 -23.66
C ALA A 4 -1.22 30.00 -23.42
N VAL A 5 -2.04 30.10 -24.48
CA VAL A 5 -3.50 29.88 -24.41
C VAL A 5 -3.83 28.40 -24.24
N ALA A 6 -3.04 27.51 -24.87
CA ALA A 6 -3.16 26.07 -24.67
C ALA A 6 -2.85 25.68 -23.21
N ARG A 7 -1.79 26.25 -22.62
CA ARG A 7 -1.41 26.03 -21.21
C ARG A 7 -2.45 26.57 -20.22
N SER A 8 -2.98 27.77 -20.43
CA SER A 8 -3.98 28.34 -19.51
C SER A 8 -5.31 27.57 -19.54
N THR A 9 -5.73 27.13 -20.73
CA THR A 9 -6.94 26.32 -20.91
C THR A 9 -6.77 24.95 -20.24
N PHE A 10 -5.60 24.35 -20.37
CA PHE A 10 -5.25 23.10 -19.72
C PHE A 10 -5.30 23.22 -18.18
N MET A 11 -4.61 24.21 -17.60
CA MET A 11 -4.60 24.41 -16.14
C MET A 11 -6.00 24.70 -15.59
N ARG A 12 -6.80 25.51 -16.29
CA ARG A 12 -8.20 25.77 -15.89
C ARG A 12 -9.03 24.49 -15.82
N ASN A 13 -8.82 23.56 -16.74
CA ASN A 13 -9.54 22.28 -16.73
C ASN A 13 -9.05 21.35 -15.62
N TRP A 14 -7.74 21.33 -15.32
CA TRP A 14 -7.18 20.50 -14.25
C TRP A 14 -7.56 20.96 -12.83
N TYR A 15 -7.85 22.25 -12.64
CA TYR A 15 -8.23 22.82 -11.34
C TYR A 15 -9.72 23.18 -11.21
N ARG A 16 -10.60 22.58 -12.03
CA ARG A 16 -12.05 22.77 -11.85
C ARG A 16 -12.47 22.16 -10.52
N ILE A 17 -13.25 22.92 -9.74
CA ILE A 17 -13.74 22.52 -8.42
C ILE A 17 -14.52 21.19 -8.46
N GLU A 18 -15.20 20.91 -9.57
CA GLU A 18 -15.96 19.69 -9.82
C GLU A 18 -15.07 18.44 -10.01
N ILE A 19 -13.82 18.62 -10.45
CA ILE A 19 -12.92 17.53 -10.83
C ILE A 19 -11.97 17.17 -9.67
N LEU A 20 -11.63 18.13 -8.81
CA LEU A 20 -10.84 17.90 -7.60
C LEU A 20 -11.32 16.74 -6.72
N PRO A 21 -12.62 16.56 -6.42
CA PRO A 21 -13.08 15.41 -5.64
C PRO A 21 -12.83 14.07 -6.34
N ILE A 22 -12.92 14.03 -7.67
CA ILE A 22 -12.65 12.81 -8.46
C ILE A 22 -11.18 12.42 -8.32
N TYR A 23 -10.26 13.38 -8.44
CA TYR A 23 -8.83 13.13 -8.24
C TYR A 23 -8.51 12.72 -6.81
N ALA A 24 -9.17 13.30 -5.82
CA ALA A 24 -8.97 12.92 -4.42
C ALA A 24 -9.36 11.47 -4.17
N VAL A 25 -10.57 11.06 -4.56
CA VAL A 25 -11.06 9.69 -4.35
C VAL A 25 -10.23 8.67 -5.16
N THR A 26 -9.93 8.99 -6.42
CA THR A 26 -9.12 8.11 -7.27
C THR A 26 -7.69 7.97 -6.73
N GLY A 27 -7.09 9.08 -6.29
CA GLY A 27 -5.76 9.09 -5.69
C GLY A 27 -5.71 8.25 -4.41
N VAL A 28 -6.69 8.41 -3.52
CA VAL A 28 -6.82 7.60 -2.30
C VAL A 28 -7.01 6.12 -2.64
N ALA A 29 -7.82 5.79 -3.64
CA ALA A 29 -8.07 4.41 -4.04
C ALA A 29 -6.79 3.72 -4.57
N VAL A 30 -6.07 4.36 -5.51
CA VAL A 30 -4.83 3.80 -6.07
C VAL A 30 -3.75 3.72 -5.00
N PHE A 31 -3.63 4.74 -4.15
CA PHE A 31 -2.68 4.73 -3.04
C PHE A 31 -2.99 3.61 -2.04
N GLY A 32 -4.25 3.47 -1.62
CA GLY A 32 -4.69 2.43 -0.69
C GLY A 32 -4.49 1.02 -1.25
N ALA A 33 -4.80 0.81 -2.53
CA ALA A 33 -4.55 -0.45 -3.23
C ALA A 33 -3.05 -0.77 -3.29
N GLY A 34 -2.23 0.20 -3.69
CA GLY A 34 -0.77 0.05 -3.72
C GLY A 34 -0.20 -0.28 -2.34
N TRP A 35 -0.59 0.46 -1.31
CA TRP A 35 -0.21 0.20 0.06
C TRP A 35 -0.60 -1.21 0.51
N TYR A 36 -1.83 -1.65 0.24
CA TYR A 36 -2.29 -2.97 0.67
C TYR A 36 -1.57 -4.11 -0.07
N LEU A 37 -1.29 -3.95 -1.36
CA LEU A 37 -0.46 -4.90 -2.12
C LEU A 37 0.96 -4.99 -1.55
N THR A 38 1.59 -3.87 -1.18
CA THR A 38 2.91 -3.92 -0.54
C THR A 38 2.87 -4.64 0.82
N ARG A 39 1.78 -4.50 1.58
CA ARG A 39 1.58 -5.26 2.83
C ARG A 39 1.45 -6.76 2.56
N LEU A 40 0.65 -7.16 1.58
CA LEU A 40 0.45 -8.58 1.22
C LEU A 40 1.74 -9.21 0.70
N ALA A 41 2.45 -8.50 -0.18
CA ALA A 41 3.77 -8.91 -0.65
C ALA A 41 4.73 -9.21 0.51
N ARG A 42 4.63 -8.51 1.64
CA ARG A 42 5.49 -8.67 2.81
C ARG A 42 4.97 -9.67 3.85
N GLY A 43 3.95 -10.47 3.53
CA GLY A 43 3.44 -11.51 4.41
C GLY A 43 4.40 -12.71 4.54
N PRO A 44 4.32 -13.47 5.64
CA PRO A 44 5.13 -14.67 5.85
C PRO A 44 4.87 -15.80 4.85
N GLU A 45 3.75 -15.76 4.12
CA GLU A 45 3.39 -16.68 3.05
C GLU A 45 4.16 -16.43 1.75
N VAL A 46 4.77 -15.25 1.58
CA VAL A 46 5.50 -14.86 0.37
C VAL A 46 7.01 -15.03 0.58
N VAL A 47 7.64 -15.81 -0.30
CA VAL A 47 9.08 -16.04 -0.29
C VAL A 47 9.77 -15.13 -1.31
N TRP A 48 10.43 -14.08 -0.82
CA TRP A 48 11.28 -13.19 -1.61
C TRP A 48 12.72 -13.70 -1.67
N ASP A 49 13.36 -13.93 -0.52
CA ASP A 49 14.68 -14.55 -0.43
C ASP A 49 14.61 -16.08 -0.39
N LYS A 50 14.68 -16.71 -1.58
CA LYS A 50 14.69 -18.17 -1.70
C LYS A 50 15.99 -18.84 -1.24
N LYS A 51 17.10 -18.10 -1.12
CA LYS A 51 18.43 -18.67 -0.87
C LYS A 51 18.73 -18.72 0.63
N ASN A 52 18.52 -17.62 1.35
CA ASN A 52 18.85 -17.53 2.77
C ASN A 52 17.62 -17.67 3.69
N ASN A 53 16.40 -17.57 3.15
CA ASN A 53 15.18 -17.75 3.93
C ASN A 53 14.03 -18.38 3.13
N PRO A 54 14.19 -19.63 2.64
CA PRO A 54 13.18 -20.29 1.82
C PRO A 54 11.86 -20.55 2.56
N THR A 55 11.87 -20.57 3.90
CA THR A 55 10.71 -20.89 4.74
C THR A 55 10.43 -19.80 5.79
N PRO A 56 10.03 -18.58 5.37
CA PRO A 56 9.82 -17.44 6.26
C PRO A 56 8.86 -17.70 7.41
N TRP A 57 7.86 -18.57 7.22
CA TRP A 57 6.89 -18.96 8.25
C TRP A 57 7.51 -19.66 9.46
N ASN A 58 8.66 -20.32 9.32
CA ASN A 58 9.33 -21.00 10.44
C ASN A 58 9.95 -20.03 11.46
N ASN A 59 10.12 -18.75 11.10
CA ASN A 59 10.72 -17.74 11.99
C ASN A 59 9.68 -16.95 12.80
N ILE A 60 8.39 -17.29 12.68
CA ILE A 60 7.32 -16.63 13.41
C ILE A 60 7.27 -17.23 14.81
N GLN A 61 7.41 -16.38 15.82
CA GLN A 61 7.28 -16.80 17.21
C GLN A 61 5.80 -16.90 17.61
N ASP A 62 5.51 -17.80 18.54
CA ASP A 62 4.18 -17.93 19.13
C ASP A 62 3.71 -16.60 19.74
N GLY A 63 2.39 -16.37 19.71
CA GLY A 63 1.80 -15.12 20.18
C GLY A 63 2.00 -13.92 19.23
N THR A 64 2.52 -14.12 18.01
CA THR A 64 2.69 -13.05 17.03
C THR A 64 1.43 -12.85 16.17
N GLN A 65 0.93 -11.61 16.11
CA GLN A 65 -0.15 -11.22 15.21
C GLN A 65 0.35 -11.11 13.76
N VAL A 66 0.00 -12.08 12.92
CA VAL A 66 0.30 -12.03 11.47
C VAL A 66 -0.76 -11.28 10.65
N LYS A 67 -2.03 -11.30 11.10
CA LYS A 67 -3.13 -10.64 10.41
C LYS A 67 -3.04 -9.12 10.55
N LEU A 68 -3.60 -8.39 9.59
CA LEU A 68 -3.63 -6.92 9.60
C LEU A 68 -4.27 -6.38 10.89
N MET A 69 -5.35 -7.01 11.34
CA MET A 69 -6.10 -6.61 12.52
C MET A 69 -6.56 -7.83 13.30
N SER A 70 -6.55 -7.73 14.62
CA SER A 70 -7.31 -8.58 15.53
C SER A 70 -8.36 -7.71 16.21
N VAL A 71 -9.57 -8.23 16.36
CA VAL A 71 -10.67 -7.48 17.01
C VAL A 71 -10.66 -7.74 18.51
N ASN A 72 -10.68 -9.02 18.90
CA ASN A 72 -10.78 -9.42 20.31
C ASN A 72 -9.52 -10.11 20.86
N GLN A 73 -8.60 -10.54 19.98
CA GLN A 73 -7.41 -11.29 20.39
C GLN A 73 -6.23 -10.38 20.73
N LYS A 74 -5.61 -10.64 21.88
CA LYS A 74 -4.38 -9.99 22.31
C LYS A 74 -3.21 -10.86 21.90
N PHE A 75 -2.26 -10.25 21.22
CA PHE A 75 -1.02 -10.86 20.79
C PHE A 75 0.13 -10.09 21.44
N ASP A 76 1.18 -10.80 21.83
CA ASP A 76 2.33 -10.17 22.50
C ASP A 76 3.14 -9.31 21.52
N ARG A 77 3.10 -9.66 20.22
CA ARG A 77 3.90 -9.01 19.18
C ARG A 77 3.12 -8.85 17.88
N LYS A 78 3.55 -7.91 17.05
CA LYS A 78 3.09 -7.78 15.66
C LYS A 78 4.14 -8.33 14.71
N TYR A 79 3.70 -9.05 13.69
CA TYR A 79 4.59 -9.58 12.67
C TYR A 79 5.30 -8.43 11.94
N LYS A 80 6.62 -8.54 11.83
CA LYS A 80 7.46 -7.66 11.04
C LYS A 80 8.38 -8.53 10.19
N ARG A 81 8.50 -8.19 8.90
CA ARG A 81 9.46 -8.86 8.04
C ARG A 81 10.79 -8.13 8.05
N ASP A 82 11.84 -8.77 8.58
CA ASP A 82 13.17 -8.18 8.68
C ASP A 82 14.08 -8.39 7.47
N ARG A 83 13.73 -9.29 6.53
CA ARG A 83 14.52 -9.49 5.30
C ARG A 83 13.59 -9.54 4.09
N LEU A 84 13.72 -8.63 3.13
CA LEU A 84 12.97 -8.77 1.87
C LEU A 84 13.75 -9.76 1.01
#